data_AF-A0AAV6B455-F1
#
_entry.id   AF-A0AAV6B455-F1
#
_cell.length_a   1.000
_cell.length_b   1.000
_cell.length_c   1.000
_cell.angle_alpha   90.00
_cell.angle_beta   90.00
_cell.angle_gamma   90.00
#
_symmetry.space_group_name_H-M   'P 1'
#
loop_
_entity.id
_entity.type
_entity.pdbx_description
1 polymer ?
#
loop_
_entity_poly.entity_id
_entity_poly.type
_entity_poly.pdbx_seq_one_letter_code
_entity_poly.pdbx_strand_id
1 'polypeptide(L)'
;GLQAQRLGPYPLSIAGNAPQWRVTDETVPVTFLAPEHAALTTPNRIGPADFNGWVQERGAYFPSSWDAEHYTPLLAMSDPGEQPLKSSVLVAQHGKGYFVYTGLAFFRQLPAGVPGAYRLFANLVSLGK
;
A
#
# COMPACT_ATOMS: atom_id res chain seq x y z
N GLY A 1 3.64 21.73 2.82
CA GLY A 1 3.31 20.33 3.17
C GLY A 1 1.82 20.19 3.35
N LEU A 2 1.27 18.97 3.24
CA LEU A 2 -0.15 18.68 3.47
C LEU A 2 -0.63 19.28 4.81
N GLN A 3 -1.65 20.13 4.78
CA GLN A 3 -2.29 20.74 5.97
C GLN A 3 -3.53 19.96 6.43
N ALA A 4 -3.59 18.64 6.17
CA ALA A 4 -4.71 17.82 6.61
C ALA A 4 -4.57 17.50 8.11
N GLN A 5 -5.51 17.95 8.94
CA GLN A 5 -5.54 17.62 10.38
C GLN A 5 -5.77 16.13 10.63
N ARG A 6 -6.35 15.41 9.66
CA ARG A 6 -6.61 13.96 9.72
C ARG A 6 -6.47 13.37 8.32
N LEU A 7 -5.70 12.28 8.19
CA LEU A 7 -5.42 11.63 6.90
C LEU A 7 -6.48 10.61 6.48
N GLY A 8 -7.35 10.19 7.40
CA GLY A 8 -8.37 9.17 7.15
C GLY A 8 -9.45 9.12 8.24
N PRO A 9 -10.44 8.22 8.10
CA PRO A 9 -11.59 8.13 9.01
C PRO A 9 -11.22 7.63 10.42
N TYR A 10 -10.13 6.87 10.53
CA TYR A 10 -9.56 6.40 11.80
C TYR A 10 -8.12 6.92 11.94
N PRO A 11 -7.58 7.01 13.18
CA PRO A 11 -6.22 7.51 13.42
C PRO A 11 -5.16 6.87 12.50
N LEU A 12 -4.38 7.71 11.82
CA LEU A 12 -3.30 7.32 10.91
C LEU A 12 -2.26 8.44 10.89
N SER A 13 -0.99 8.09 11.03
CA SER A 13 0.13 9.03 11.04
C SER A 13 1.20 8.63 10.06
N ILE A 14 1.71 9.60 9.30
CA ILE A 14 2.92 9.49 8.47
C ILE A 14 4.08 10.28 9.09
N ALA A 15 3.95 10.68 10.36
CA ALA A 15 4.96 11.45 11.04
C ALA A 15 6.24 10.63 11.23
N GLY A 16 7.38 11.28 11.06
CA GLY A 16 8.70 10.68 11.15
C GLY A 16 9.64 11.23 10.09
N ASN A 17 10.88 10.74 10.10
CA ASN A 17 11.88 11.18 9.14
C ASN A 17 11.63 10.52 7.79
N ALA A 18 11.66 11.33 6.72
CA ALA A 18 11.45 10.89 5.33
C ALA A 18 12.23 9.62 4.92
N PRO A 19 13.49 9.37 5.36
CA PRO A 19 14.18 8.14 4.98
C PRO A 19 13.65 6.85 5.62
N GLN A 20 12.87 6.91 6.72
CA GLN A 20 12.50 5.72 7.50
C GLN A 20 11.24 4.99 6.99
N TRP A 21 10.36 5.70 6.29
CA TRP A 21 9.03 5.20 5.95
C TRP A 21 8.84 5.09 4.44
N ARG A 22 9.82 4.46 3.79
CA ARG A 22 9.86 4.22 2.35
C ARG A 22 10.59 2.91 2.08
N VAL A 23 10.40 2.37 0.89
CA VAL A 23 11.15 1.23 0.38
C VAL A 23 11.62 1.61 -1.01
N THR A 24 12.93 1.80 -1.12
CA THR A 24 13.58 2.38 -2.30
C THR A 24 14.04 1.35 -3.30
N ASP A 25 14.26 0.11 -2.90
CA ASP A 25 14.62 -0.97 -3.82
C ASP A 25 13.35 -1.57 -4.44
N GLU A 26 13.13 -1.33 -5.73
CA GLU A 26 11.99 -1.84 -6.49
C GLU A 26 11.99 -3.36 -6.69
N THR A 27 13.08 -4.05 -6.37
CA THR A 27 13.25 -5.50 -6.59
C THR A 27 12.95 -6.33 -5.35
N VAL A 28 12.82 -5.70 -4.18
CA VAL A 28 12.58 -6.44 -2.93
C VAL A 28 11.26 -7.22 -2.99
N PRO A 29 11.21 -8.40 -2.35
CA PRO A 29 10.01 -9.21 -2.31
C PRO A 29 8.90 -8.51 -1.52
N VAL A 30 7.66 -8.74 -1.95
CA VAL A 30 6.47 -8.27 -1.25
C VAL A 30 5.81 -9.44 -0.52
N THR A 31 5.62 -9.28 0.78
CA THR A 31 4.90 -10.23 1.64
C THR A 31 3.43 -9.87 1.69
N PHE A 32 2.55 -10.84 1.46
CA PHE A 32 1.10 -10.67 1.55
C PHE A 32 0.63 -10.97 2.98
N LEU A 33 0.14 -9.95 3.67
CA LEU A 33 -0.29 -10.06 5.08
C LEU A 33 -1.73 -10.57 5.21
N ALA A 34 -2.56 -10.29 4.21
CA ALA A 34 -3.97 -10.71 4.17
C ALA A 34 -4.31 -11.27 2.78
N PRO A 35 -3.72 -12.42 2.38
CA PRO A 35 -3.76 -12.92 1.00
C PRO A 35 -5.17 -13.18 0.46
N GLU A 36 -6.15 -13.44 1.33
CA GLU A 36 -7.55 -13.68 0.95
C GLU A 36 -8.39 -12.40 0.89
N HIS A 37 -7.85 -11.23 1.26
CA HIS A 37 -8.60 -9.98 1.26
C HIS A 37 -9.03 -9.58 -0.15
N ALA A 38 -10.26 -9.08 -0.32
CA ALA A 38 -10.85 -8.74 -1.63
C ALA A 38 -9.96 -7.81 -2.49
N ALA A 39 -9.29 -6.86 -1.85
CA ALA A 39 -8.30 -5.96 -2.49
C ALA A 39 -7.14 -6.71 -3.20
N LEU A 40 -6.86 -7.95 -2.82
CA LEU A 40 -5.80 -8.79 -3.39
C LEU A 40 -6.34 -9.93 -4.24
N THR A 41 -7.65 -10.17 -4.24
CA THR A 41 -8.27 -11.33 -4.91
C THR A 41 -9.26 -10.97 -6.01
N THR A 42 -9.85 -9.77 -6.01
CA THR A 42 -10.93 -9.40 -6.94
C THR A 42 -10.80 -7.95 -7.45
N PRO A 43 -11.02 -7.68 -8.76
CA PRO A 43 -11.28 -8.64 -9.83
C PRO A 43 -10.03 -9.44 -10.28
N ASN A 44 -8.85 -9.07 -9.80
CA ASN A 44 -7.61 -9.76 -10.10
C ASN A 44 -7.07 -10.48 -8.87
N ARG A 45 -6.65 -11.74 -9.02
CA ARG A 45 -5.77 -12.35 -8.02
C ARG A 45 -4.36 -11.79 -8.17
N ILE A 46 -3.90 -11.08 -7.14
CA ILE A 46 -2.58 -10.45 -7.04
C ILE A 46 -1.60 -11.45 -6.45
N GLY A 47 -0.42 -11.56 -7.05
CA GLY A 47 0.67 -12.41 -6.57
C GLY A 47 2.04 -11.75 -6.75
N PRO A 48 3.13 -12.44 -6.39
CA PRO A 48 4.49 -11.89 -6.48
C PRO A 48 4.84 -11.32 -7.87
N ALA A 49 4.33 -11.93 -8.94
CA ALA A 49 4.57 -11.47 -10.31
C ALA A 49 3.99 -10.07 -10.62
N ASP A 50 2.96 -9.62 -9.90
CA ASP A 50 2.40 -8.27 -10.04
C ASP A 50 3.35 -7.17 -9.56
N PHE A 51 4.41 -7.56 -8.86
CA PHE A 51 5.46 -6.68 -8.38
C PHE A 51 6.70 -6.69 -9.28
N ASN A 52 6.68 -7.44 -10.39
CA ASN A 52 7.77 -7.45 -11.37
C ASN A 52 7.73 -6.20 -12.27
N GLY A 53 8.91 -5.71 -12.66
CA GLY A 53 9.03 -4.58 -13.59
C GLY A 53 8.64 -3.23 -12.99
N TRP A 54 8.44 -3.15 -11.67
CA TRP A 54 8.33 -1.88 -10.97
C TRP A 54 9.63 -1.08 -11.16
N VAL A 55 9.52 0.24 -11.21
CA VAL A 55 10.66 1.13 -11.47
C VAL A 55 10.95 2.01 -10.26
N GLN A 56 12.23 2.20 -9.97
CA GLN A 56 12.82 3.15 -9.03
C GLN A 56 12.55 2.92 -7.54
N GLU A 57 11.32 2.61 -7.12
CA GLU A 57 10.98 2.38 -5.71
C GLU A 57 9.66 1.61 -5.56
N ARG A 58 9.47 0.95 -4.41
CA ARG A 58 8.17 0.38 -4.03
C ARG A 58 7.21 1.44 -3.53
N GLY A 59 7.68 2.38 -2.74
CA GLY A 59 6.80 3.41 -2.19
C GLY A 59 7.44 4.23 -1.08
N ALA A 60 6.73 5.28 -0.70
CA ALA A 60 7.13 6.22 0.32
C ALA A 60 5.94 6.68 1.14
N TYR A 61 6.21 7.39 2.25
CA TYR A 61 5.19 7.87 3.18
C TYR A 61 4.35 6.72 3.76
N PHE A 62 4.99 5.60 4.07
CA PHE A 62 4.31 4.51 4.77
C PHE A 62 3.91 5.00 6.17
N PRO A 63 2.66 4.79 6.61
CA PRO A 63 2.22 5.21 7.93
C PRO A 63 3.12 4.62 9.01
N SER A 64 3.62 5.49 9.89
CA SER A 64 4.41 5.14 11.06
C SER A 64 3.54 4.58 12.19
N SER A 65 2.26 4.96 12.21
CA SER A 65 1.25 4.35 13.07
C SER A 65 -0.14 4.44 12.46
N TRP A 66 -1.02 3.53 12.87
CA TRP A 66 -2.41 3.47 12.48
C TRP A 66 -3.23 2.76 13.55
N ASP A 67 -4.54 2.96 13.51
CA ASP A 67 -5.50 2.24 14.33
C ASP A 67 -5.65 0.78 13.85
N ALA A 68 -5.02 -0.14 14.57
CA ALA A 68 -4.99 -1.57 14.21
C ALA A 68 -6.35 -2.27 14.36
N GLU A 69 -7.32 -1.67 15.06
CA GLU A 69 -8.67 -2.20 15.17
C GLU A 69 -9.45 -2.00 13.86
N HIS A 70 -9.21 -0.88 13.18
CA HIS A 70 -9.99 -0.48 12.00
C HIS A 70 -9.27 -0.71 10.67
N TYR A 71 -7.94 -0.66 10.64
CA TYR A 71 -7.16 -0.84 9.41
C TYR A 71 -6.59 -2.25 9.30
N THR A 72 -6.86 -2.90 8.17
CA THR A 72 -6.21 -4.13 7.75
C THR A 72 -4.99 -3.79 6.87
N PRO A 73 -3.76 -4.10 7.32
CA PRO A 73 -2.58 -4.00 6.47
C PRO A 73 -2.53 -5.16 5.48
N LEU A 74 -2.25 -4.87 4.20
CA LEU A 74 -2.30 -5.89 3.15
C LEU A 74 -0.92 -6.42 2.73
N LEU A 75 0.09 -5.57 2.75
CA LEU A 75 1.40 -5.86 2.16
C LEU A 75 2.54 -5.40 3.10
N ALA A 76 3.58 -6.22 3.21
CA ALA A 76 4.82 -5.89 3.88
C ALA A 76 6.04 -5.99 2.96
N MET A 77 7.00 -5.09 3.14
CA MET A 77 8.24 -5.01 2.37
C MET A 77 9.28 -4.16 3.14
N SER A 78 10.56 -4.36 2.88
CA SER A 78 11.64 -3.53 3.41
C SER A 78 12.82 -3.49 2.45
N ASP A 79 13.60 -2.42 2.54
CA ASP A 79 14.93 -2.39 1.93
C ASP A 79 15.85 -3.40 2.64
N PRO A 80 16.90 -3.91 1.96
CA PRO A 80 17.80 -4.91 2.54
C PRO A 80 18.41 -4.47 3.88
N GLY A 81 18.29 -5.33 4.90
CA GLY A 81 18.80 -5.05 6.25
C GLY A 81 17.85 -4.25 7.14
N GLU A 82 16.70 -3.81 6.65
CA GLU A 82 15.69 -3.08 7.42
C GLU A 82 14.54 -3.97 7.89
N GLN A 83 13.81 -3.50 8.91
CA GLN A 83 12.60 -4.16 9.39
C GLN A 83 11.45 -4.01 8.37
N PRO A 84 10.67 -5.08 8.10
CA PRO A 84 9.53 -5.01 7.18
C PRO A 84 8.51 -3.95 7.60
N LEU A 85 8.27 -2.99 6.71
CA LEU A 85 7.19 -2.03 6.83
C LEU A 85 5.89 -2.65 6.33
N LYS A 86 4.81 -2.54 7.11
CA LYS A 86 3.54 -3.25 6.87
C LYS A 86 2.41 -2.36 6.35
N SER A 87 2.67 -1.07 6.21
CA SER A 87 1.65 -0.04 6.02
C SER A 87 1.60 0.53 4.59
N SER A 88 2.26 -0.14 3.63
CA SER A 88 2.26 0.25 2.22
C SER A 88 0.85 0.32 1.60
N VAL A 89 -0.07 -0.53 2.09
CA VAL A 89 -1.51 -0.50 1.79
C VAL A 89 -2.29 -0.83 3.06
N LEU A 90 -3.10 0.11 3.53
CA LEU A 90 -4.04 -0.06 4.64
C LEU A 90 -5.47 0.12 4.12
N VAL A 91 -6.35 -0.81 4.49
CA VAL A 91 -7.77 -0.76 4.12
C VAL A 91 -8.63 -0.74 5.38
N ALA A 92 -9.59 0.17 5.45
CA ALA A 92 -10.59 0.22 6.51
C ALA A 92 -12.00 0.27 5.92
N GLN A 93 -12.94 -0.44 6.52
CA GLN A 93 -14.36 -0.21 6.25
C GLN A 93 -14.79 1.08 6.96
N HIS A 94 -15.52 1.94 6.24
CA HIS A 94 -16.09 3.15 6.83
C HIS A 94 -17.47 3.44 6.24
N GLY A 95 -18.50 3.41 7.08
CA GLY A 95 -19.88 3.57 6.64
C GLY A 95 -20.29 2.44 5.68
N LYS A 96 -20.67 2.80 4.45
CA LYS A 96 -21.09 1.86 3.41
C LYS A 96 -20.00 1.51 2.39
N GLY A 97 -18.75 1.90 2.67
CA GLY A 97 -17.66 1.75 1.71
C GLY A 97 -16.32 1.50 2.40
N TYR A 98 -15.26 1.72 1.62
CA TYR A 98 -13.89 1.47 2.04
C TYR A 98 -13.07 2.74 1.93
N PHE A 99 -12.20 2.94 2.92
CA PHE A 99 -11.10 3.86 2.84
C PHE A 99 -9.81 3.08 2.60
N VAL A 100 -9.00 3.53 1.65
CA VAL A 100 -7.70 2.94 1.34
C VAL A 100 -6.64 4.01 1.48
N TYR A 101 -5.67 3.76 2.36
CA TYR A 101 -4.39 4.47 2.32
C TYR A 101 -3.39 3.62 1.55
N THR A 102 -2.64 4.22 0.63
CA THR A 102 -1.51 3.55 0.00
C THR A 102 -0.34 4.50 -0.21
N GLY A 103 0.84 4.06 0.21
CA GLY A 103 2.12 4.71 -0.06
C GLY A 103 2.87 4.11 -1.24
N LEU A 104 2.28 3.13 -1.95
CA LEU A 104 2.89 2.54 -3.14
C LEU A 104 3.13 3.61 -4.19
N ALA A 105 4.25 3.52 -4.91
CA ALA A 105 4.66 4.51 -5.90
C ALA A 105 3.86 4.44 -7.21
N PHE A 106 2.52 4.33 -7.15
CA PHE A 106 1.64 4.27 -8.32
C PHE A 106 1.87 5.42 -9.31
N PHE A 107 2.24 6.59 -8.83
CA PHE A 107 2.56 7.75 -9.68
C PHE A 107 3.77 7.50 -10.61
N ARG A 108 4.64 6.53 -10.30
CA ARG A 108 5.71 6.05 -11.21
C ARG A 108 5.26 4.83 -11.98
N GLN A 109 4.61 3.87 -11.30
CA GLN A 109 4.32 2.57 -11.89
C GLN A 109 3.22 2.60 -12.95
N LEU A 110 2.19 3.44 -12.76
CA LEU A 110 1.12 3.58 -13.75
C LEU A 110 1.66 4.26 -15.03
N PRO A 111 2.34 5.43 -14.99
CA PRO A 111 2.92 6.00 -16.21
C PRO A 111 3.97 5.11 -16.90
N ALA A 112 4.71 4.29 -16.14
CA ALA A 112 5.65 3.31 -16.70
C ALA A 112 4.97 2.09 -17.34
N GLY A 113 3.64 1.96 -17.27
CA GLY A 113 2.91 0.88 -17.91
C GLY A 113 2.99 -0.47 -17.18
N VAL A 114 3.34 -0.50 -15.89
CA VAL A 114 3.56 -1.74 -15.14
C VAL A 114 2.22 -2.49 -14.94
N PRO A 115 2.00 -3.66 -15.56
CA PRO A 115 0.67 -4.29 -15.58
C PRO A 115 0.14 -4.65 -14.18
N GLY A 116 1.01 -5.16 -13.30
CA GLY A 116 0.60 -5.54 -11.95
C GLY A 116 0.18 -4.36 -11.08
N ALA A 117 0.76 -3.17 -11.30
CA ALA A 117 0.33 -1.95 -10.62
C ALA A 117 -1.11 -1.56 -11.02
N TYR A 118 -1.45 -1.67 -12.30
CA TYR A 118 -2.82 -1.44 -12.78
C TYR A 118 -3.81 -2.47 -12.21
N ARG A 119 -3.43 -3.75 -12.15
CA ARG A 119 -4.28 -4.82 -11.58
C ARG A 119 -4.60 -4.56 -10.10
N LEU A 120 -3.58 -4.22 -9.30
CA LEU A 120 -3.78 -3.88 -7.90
C LEU A 120 -4.63 -2.61 -7.74
N PHE A 121 -4.35 -1.55 -8.51
CA PHE A 121 -5.15 -0.33 -8.46
C PHE A 121 -6.63 -0.57 -8.81
N ALA A 122 -6.89 -1.38 -9.84
CA ALA A 122 -8.24 -1.77 -10.22
C ALA A 122 -8.98 -2.53 -9.10
N ASN A 123 -8.30 -3.42 -8.37
CA ASN A 123 -8.88 -4.07 -7.19
C ASN A 123 -9.25 -3.07 -6.10
N LEU A 124 -8.35 -2.14 -5.76
CA LEU A 124 -8.58 -1.13 -4.72
C LEU A 124 -9.80 -0.25 -5.03
N VAL A 125 -9.94 0.21 -6.28
CA VAL A 125 -11.09 1.02 -6.73
C VAL A 125 -12.38 0.19 -6.85
N SER A 126 -12.28 -1.13 -6.97
CA SER A 126 -13.43 -2.03 -7.05
C SER A 126 -13.95 -2.51 -5.69
N LEU A 127 -13.30 -2.11 -4.59
CA LEU A 127 -13.78 -2.45 -3.24
C LEU A 127 -15.20 -1.93 -3.00
N GLY A 128 -16.05 -2.78 -2.42
CA GLY A 128 -17.45 -2.46 -2.10
C GLY A 128 -18.41 -2.50 -3.29
N LYS A 129 -17.96 -3.00 -4.45
CA LYS A 129 -18.84 -3.41 -5.55
C LYS A 129 -19.33 -4.84 -5.37
#